data_AF-A0A7C1K996-F1
#
_entry.id   AF-A0A7C1K996-F1
#
_cell.length_a   1.000
_cell.length_b   1.000
_cell.length_c   1.000
_cell.angle_alpha   90.00
_cell.angle_beta   90.00
_cell.angle_gamma   90.00
#
_symmetry.space_group_name_H-M   'P 1'
#
loop_
_entity.id
_entity.type
_entity.pdbx_description
1 polymer ?
#
loop_
_entity_poly.entity_id
_entity_poly.type
_entity_poly.pdbx_seq_one_letter_code
_entity_poly.pdbx_strand_id
1 'polypeptide(L)'
;MKRLWREIKITREDLSWLKDRFRRSARWLADENIHPSVVEWMRGEGMNVRTAEELGLKGKDDKAVFALARKLDRMILTSDEDFWDDSKFPIDVCLGVVIISQDVSDREIAMELLNLREVVFPFREIWDRSKIKLEGSGKMGLSQDLTTPVKSRQRYIGLPKHKVYEWVNE
;
A
#
# COMPACT_ATOMS: atom_id res chain seq x y z
N MET A 1 -18.85 -7.07 -20.21
CA MET A 1 -18.48 -7.96 -19.10
C MET A 1 -19.13 -7.46 -17.81
N LYS A 2 -19.87 -8.32 -17.09
CA LYS A 2 -20.44 -7.96 -15.77
C LYS A 2 -19.33 -7.99 -14.73
N ARG A 3 -19.15 -6.89 -13.99
CA ARG A 3 -18.18 -6.79 -12.90
C ARG A 3 -18.76 -7.48 -11.66
N LEU A 4 -18.13 -8.56 -11.17
CA LEU A 4 -18.54 -9.28 -9.96
C LEU A 4 -17.68 -8.84 -8.77
N TRP A 5 -18.33 -8.22 -7.79
CA TRP A 5 -17.72 -7.78 -6.54
C TRP A 5 -18.18 -8.68 -5.40
N ARG A 6 -17.24 -9.22 -4.61
CA ARG A 6 -17.53 -10.02 -3.42
C ARG A 6 -17.19 -9.22 -2.16
N GLU A 7 -18.16 -8.98 -1.29
CA GLU A 7 -17.91 -8.35 0.03
C GLU A 7 -17.17 -9.34 0.95
N ILE A 8 -16.05 -8.90 1.52
CA ILE A 8 -15.33 -9.58 2.61
C ILE A 8 -15.88 -9.04 3.92
N LYS A 9 -16.49 -9.92 4.73
CA LYS A 9 -17.03 -9.57 6.05
C LYS A 9 -15.89 -9.56 7.08
N ILE A 10 -15.57 -8.40 7.62
CA ILE A 10 -14.67 -8.25 8.76
C ILE A 10 -15.50 -8.36 10.05
N THR A 11 -15.12 -9.25 10.96
CA THR A 11 -15.85 -9.49 12.22
C THR A 11 -15.33 -8.62 13.37
N ARG A 12 -16.10 -8.50 14.46
CA ARG A 12 -15.65 -7.83 15.69
C ARG A 12 -14.49 -8.55 16.37
N GLU A 13 -14.41 -9.87 16.23
CA GLU A 13 -13.29 -10.68 16.73
C GLU A 13 -12.02 -10.39 15.94
N ASP A 14 -12.12 -10.26 14.61
CA ASP A 14 -11.02 -9.76 13.78
C ASP A 14 -10.54 -8.42 14.36
N LEU A 15 -11.42 -7.42 14.48
CA LEU A 15 -11.08 -6.08 15.00
C LEU A 15 -10.47 -6.09 16.42
N SER A 16 -10.89 -7.00 17.31
CA SER A 16 -10.35 -7.13 18.66
C SER A 16 -8.94 -7.72 18.66
N TRP A 17 -8.67 -8.67 17.77
CA TRP A 17 -7.36 -9.29 17.57
C TRP A 17 -6.37 -8.36 16.86
N LEU A 18 -6.86 -7.44 16.02
CA LEU A 18 -6.05 -6.43 15.34
C LEU A 18 -5.34 -5.46 16.31
N LYS A 19 -5.96 -5.13 17.46
CA LYS A 19 -5.39 -4.21 18.47
C LYS A 19 -4.00 -4.61 18.97
N ASP A 20 -3.72 -5.90 19.13
CA ASP A 20 -2.39 -6.37 19.54
C ASP A 20 -1.38 -6.38 18.37
N ARG A 21 -1.85 -6.54 17.13
CA ARG A 21 -1.02 -6.46 15.91
C ARG A 21 -0.78 -5.03 15.42
N PHE A 22 -1.51 -4.01 15.89
CA PHE A 22 -1.22 -2.60 15.57
C PHE A 22 0.19 -2.15 16.03
N ARG A 23 0.84 -2.91 16.94
CA ARG A 23 2.29 -2.78 17.22
C ARG A 23 3.21 -3.17 16.04
N ARG A 24 2.66 -3.73 14.96
CA ARG A 24 3.32 -4.17 13.73
C ARG A 24 2.77 -3.48 12.47
N SER A 25 2.21 -2.27 12.60
CA SER A 25 1.81 -1.46 11.45
C SER A 25 2.96 -1.35 10.44
N ALA A 26 2.62 -1.28 9.14
CA ALA A 26 3.62 -1.13 8.09
C ALA A 26 4.53 0.07 8.40
N ARG A 27 5.84 -0.16 8.34
CA ARG A 27 6.83 0.92 8.40
C ARG A 27 7.01 1.43 7.00
N TRP A 28 7.03 2.74 6.81
CA TRP A 28 7.00 3.36 5.50
C TRP A 28 8.34 3.96 5.11
N LEU A 29 8.65 3.88 3.83
CA LEU A 29 9.64 4.70 3.14
C LEU A 29 8.90 5.51 2.08
N ALA A 30 8.71 6.81 2.33
CA ALA A 30 8.17 7.73 1.35
C ALA A 30 9.26 8.13 0.37
N ASP A 31 8.98 8.00 -0.91
CA ASP A 31 9.85 8.40 -2.01
C ASP A 31 9.95 9.94 -2.12
N GLU A 32 10.91 10.45 -2.89
CA GLU A 32 11.14 11.90 -3.02
C GLU A 32 10.02 12.65 -3.74
N ASN A 33 9.21 11.92 -4.53
CA ASN A 33 8.05 12.47 -5.23
C ASN A 33 6.80 12.62 -4.34
N ILE A 34 6.84 12.14 -3.09
CA ILE A 34 5.72 12.28 -2.17
C ILE A 34 5.74 13.67 -1.53
N HIS A 35 4.62 14.37 -1.67
CA HIS A 35 4.51 15.74 -1.16
C HIS A 35 4.71 15.78 0.38
N PRO A 36 5.47 16.75 0.93
CA PRO A 36 5.77 16.80 2.36
C PRO A 36 4.54 16.85 3.28
N SER A 37 3.45 17.48 2.84
CA SER A 37 2.17 17.54 3.59
C SER A 37 1.61 16.14 3.91
N VAL A 38 1.76 15.19 2.98
CA VAL A 38 1.30 13.80 3.15
C VAL A 38 2.15 13.12 4.22
N VAL A 39 3.47 13.31 4.17
CA VAL A 39 4.40 12.74 5.16
C VAL A 39 4.15 13.31 6.56
N GLU A 40 3.95 14.62 6.66
CA GLU A 40 3.61 15.30 7.91
C GLU A 40 2.28 14.78 8.48
N TRP A 41 1.26 14.65 7.63
CA TRP A 41 -0.02 14.07 8.01
C TRP A 41 0.14 12.62 8.51
N MET A 42 0.87 11.77 7.79
CA MET A 42 1.12 10.37 8.20
C MET A 42 1.77 10.30 9.59
N ARG A 43 2.74 11.18 9.86
CA ARG A 43 3.38 11.29 11.19
C ARG A 43 2.38 11.75 12.24
N GLY A 44 1.53 12.72 11.93
CA GLY A 44 0.44 13.19 12.80
C GLY A 44 -0.53 12.07 13.19
N GLU A 45 -0.81 11.13 12.28
CA GLU A 45 -1.61 9.93 12.52
C GLU A 45 -0.85 8.79 13.25
N GLY A 46 0.40 9.04 13.66
CA GLY A 46 1.23 8.09 14.38
C GLY A 46 1.84 6.98 13.51
N MET A 47 1.88 7.15 12.19
CA MET A 47 2.51 6.18 11.29
C MET A 47 4.05 6.30 11.33
N ASN A 48 4.74 5.15 11.26
CA ASN A 48 6.21 5.12 11.21
C ASN A 48 6.71 5.34 9.78
N VAL A 49 6.84 6.60 9.37
CA VAL A 49 7.35 6.99 8.04
C VAL A 49 8.74 7.63 8.13
N ARG A 50 9.61 7.23 7.18
CA ARG A 50 10.89 7.88 6.85
C ARG A 50 10.82 8.32 5.39
N THR A 51 11.51 9.38 5.01
CA THR A 51 11.62 9.78 3.59
C THR A 51 12.93 9.28 2.97
N ALA A 52 12.95 9.10 1.66
CA ALA A 52 14.17 8.82 0.89
C ALA A 52 15.22 9.91 1.13
N GLU A 53 14.80 11.17 1.16
CA GLU A 53 15.67 12.31 1.47
C GLU A 53 16.31 12.22 2.86
N GLU A 54 15.54 11.91 3.91
CA GLU A 54 16.04 11.73 5.29
C GLU A 54 17.11 10.64 5.41
N LEU A 55 17.07 9.65 4.51
CA LEU A 55 17.98 8.52 4.48
C LEU A 55 19.13 8.72 3.48
N GLY A 56 19.29 9.92 2.92
CA GLY A 56 20.38 10.27 2.01
C GLY A 56 20.21 9.75 0.58
N LEU A 57 18.98 9.44 0.16
CA LEU A 57 18.67 8.97 -1.19
C LEU A 57 18.18 10.07 -2.15
N LYS A 58 18.31 11.34 -1.78
CA LYS A 58 17.92 12.45 -2.66
C LYS A 58 18.60 12.34 -4.04
N GLY A 59 17.81 12.34 -5.11
CA GLY A 59 18.27 12.20 -6.49
C GLY A 59 18.93 10.85 -6.82
N LYS A 60 18.70 9.82 -6.01
CA LYS A 60 19.07 8.43 -6.34
C LYS A 60 17.98 7.78 -7.18
N ASP A 61 18.35 6.72 -7.89
CA ASP A 61 17.40 5.98 -8.72
C ASP A 61 16.45 5.10 -7.88
N ASP A 62 15.35 4.69 -8.50
CA ASP A 62 14.33 3.82 -7.91
C ASP A 62 14.92 2.52 -7.35
N LYS A 63 15.98 2.00 -7.97
CA LYS A 63 16.67 0.79 -7.50
C LYS A 63 17.32 1.01 -6.13
N ALA A 64 17.89 2.18 -5.88
CA ALA A 64 18.43 2.52 -4.57
C ALA A 64 17.32 2.65 -3.51
N VAL A 65 16.20 3.29 -3.84
CA VAL A 65 15.01 3.39 -2.97
C VAL A 65 14.49 2.00 -2.63
N PHE A 66 14.33 1.15 -3.65
CA PHE A 66 13.87 -0.22 -3.52
C PHE A 66 14.80 -1.08 -2.65
N ALA A 67 16.11 -1.01 -2.88
CA ALA A 67 17.11 -1.73 -2.10
C ALA A 67 17.12 -1.29 -0.63
N LEU A 68 16.96 0.01 -0.36
CA LEU A 68 16.91 0.53 1.00
C LEU A 68 15.62 0.10 1.72
N ALA A 69 14.47 0.16 1.05
CA ALA A 69 13.20 -0.32 1.58
C ALA A 69 13.29 -1.79 2.01
N ARG A 70 13.90 -2.63 1.17
CA ARG A 70 14.20 -4.02 1.49
C ARG A 70 15.09 -4.15 2.73
N LYS A 71 16.22 -3.43 2.77
CA LYS A 71 17.18 -3.48 3.88
C LYS A 71 16.55 -3.06 5.21
N LEU A 72 15.66 -2.08 5.18
CA LEU A 72 15.02 -1.53 6.38
C LEU A 72 13.69 -2.21 6.73
N ASP A 73 13.23 -3.14 5.89
CA ASP A 73 11.93 -3.82 5.99
C ASP A 73 10.79 -2.78 6.13
N ARG A 74 10.67 -1.95 5.08
CA ARG A 74 9.69 -0.88 4.92
C ARG A 74 8.89 -1.04 3.63
N MET A 75 7.62 -0.67 3.69
CA MET A 75 6.78 -0.46 2.52
C MET A 75 7.14 0.85 1.83
N ILE A 76 7.24 0.82 0.51
CA ILE A 76 7.48 2.02 -0.30
C ILE A 76 6.15 2.76 -0.49
N LEU A 77 6.16 4.08 -0.40
CA LEU A 77 5.09 4.95 -0.86
C LEU A 77 5.67 5.87 -1.95
N THR A 78 5.15 5.79 -3.17
CA THR A 78 5.66 6.55 -4.33
C THR A 78 4.51 6.96 -5.26
N SER A 79 4.71 8.02 -6.05
CA SER A 79 3.83 8.36 -7.18
C SER A 79 4.40 7.89 -8.53
N ASP A 80 5.53 7.17 -8.52
CA ASP A 80 6.13 6.62 -9.73
C ASP A 80 5.50 5.28 -10.10
N GLU A 81 4.86 5.24 -11.27
CA GLU A 81 4.19 4.04 -11.78
C GLU A 81 5.16 2.94 -12.22
N ASP A 82 6.44 3.25 -12.43
CA ASP A 82 7.45 2.24 -12.81
C ASP A 82 7.61 1.16 -11.75
N PHE A 83 7.33 1.47 -10.47
CA PHE A 83 7.31 0.48 -9.39
C PHE A 83 6.23 -0.60 -9.56
N TRP A 84 5.22 -0.38 -10.43
CA TRP A 84 4.21 -1.40 -10.74
C TRP A 84 4.77 -2.55 -11.57
N ASP A 85 5.85 -2.32 -12.33
CA ASP A 85 6.46 -3.32 -13.21
C ASP A 85 7.25 -4.38 -12.39
N ASP A 86 6.72 -5.60 -12.32
CA ASP A 86 7.36 -6.72 -11.61
C ASP A 86 8.69 -7.16 -12.23
N SER A 87 8.92 -6.88 -13.53
CA SER A 87 10.20 -7.19 -14.18
C SER A 87 11.33 -6.27 -13.72
N LYS A 88 10.99 -5.04 -13.31
CA LYS A 88 11.93 -4.05 -12.76
C LYS A 88 12.04 -4.16 -11.24
N PHE A 89 10.89 -4.32 -10.56
CA PHE A 89 10.77 -4.31 -9.10
C PHE A 89 9.98 -5.52 -8.61
N PRO A 90 10.62 -6.70 -8.50
CA PRO A 90 9.94 -7.92 -8.11
C PRO A 90 9.51 -7.87 -6.64
N ILE A 91 8.25 -8.19 -6.35
CA ILE A 91 7.64 -7.97 -5.02
C ILE A 91 8.07 -9.01 -3.97
N ASP A 92 8.61 -10.15 -4.40
CA ASP A 92 9.06 -11.25 -3.56
C ASP A 92 10.21 -10.87 -2.60
N VAL A 93 10.92 -9.80 -2.93
CA VAL A 93 12.11 -9.32 -2.21
C VAL A 93 11.88 -8.08 -1.35
N CYS A 94 10.70 -7.47 -1.35
CA CYS A 94 10.39 -6.32 -0.48
C CYS A 94 9.10 -6.52 0.30
N LEU A 95 8.84 -5.65 1.29
CA LEU A 95 7.66 -5.78 2.14
C LEU A 95 6.36 -5.43 1.39
N GLY A 96 6.45 -4.48 0.46
CA GLY A 96 5.35 -4.02 -0.39
C GLY A 96 5.58 -2.63 -0.95
N VAL A 97 4.76 -2.22 -1.91
CA VAL A 97 4.77 -0.89 -2.53
C VAL A 97 3.35 -0.35 -2.58
N VAL A 98 3.15 0.90 -2.19
CA VAL A 98 1.93 1.67 -2.43
C VAL A 98 2.26 2.74 -3.46
N ILE A 99 1.54 2.74 -4.57
CA ILE A 99 1.70 3.64 -5.71
C ILE A 99 0.49 4.57 -5.76
N ILE A 100 0.74 5.86 -5.76
CA ILE A 100 -0.28 6.91 -5.84
C ILE A 100 -0.42 7.34 -7.30
N SER A 101 -1.63 7.29 -7.85
CA SER A 101 -1.90 7.84 -9.17
C SER A 101 -1.71 9.37 -9.19
N GLN A 102 -1.16 9.90 -10.28
CA GLN A 102 -0.78 11.32 -10.39
C GLN A 102 -1.94 12.32 -10.23
N ASP A 103 -3.17 11.89 -10.51
CA ASP A 103 -4.37 12.75 -10.46
C ASP A 103 -5.07 12.77 -9.10
N VAL A 104 -4.47 12.18 -8.05
CA VAL A 104 -5.07 12.08 -6.71
C VAL A 104 -4.61 13.25 -5.84
N SER A 105 -5.54 13.99 -5.24
CA SER A 105 -5.21 15.11 -4.36
C SER A 105 -4.59 14.64 -3.03
N ASP A 106 -3.74 15.47 -2.40
CA ASP A 106 -3.18 15.21 -1.05
C ASP A 106 -4.24 14.79 -0.02
N ARG A 107 -5.41 15.42 -0.08
CA ARG A 107 -6.53 15.10 0.81
C ARG A 107 -7.07 13.69 0.56
N GLU A 108 -7.20 13.29 -0.70
CA GLU A 108 -7.63 11.94 -1.06
C GLU A 108 -6.56 10.91 -0.69
N ILE A 109 -5.28 11.22 -0.91
CA ILE A 109 -4.15 10.39 -0.47
C ILE A 109 -4.23 10.15 1.04
N ALA A 110 -4.41 11.21 1.84
CA ALA A 110 -4.55 11.09 3.29
C ALA A 110 -5.74 10.19 3.68
N MET A 111 -6.90 10.37 3.05
CA MET A 111 -8.06 9.52 3.29
C MET A 111 -7.81 8.06 2.92
N GLU A 112 -7.10 7.78 1.83
CA GLU A 112 -6.77 6.44 1.36
C GLU A 112 -5.70 5.76 2.22
N LEU A 113 -4.73 6.51 2.71
CA LEU A 113 -3.73 6.02 3.67
C LEU A 113 -4.35 5.71 5.04
N LEU A 114 -5.32 6.51 5.50
CA LEU A 114 -6.08 6.22 6.72
C LEU A 114 -6.87 4.92 6.56
N ASN A 115 -7.55 4.80 5.44
CA ASN A 115 -8.28 3.62 5.02
C ASN A 115 -7.41 2.35 4.99
N LEU A 116 -6.21 2.44 4.39
CA LEU A 116 -5.22 1.38 4.41
C LEU A 116 -4.81 0.99 5.83
N ARG A 117 -4.51 1.98 6.68
CA ARG A 117 -4.13 1.77 8.09
C ARG A 117 -5.21 1.04 8.88
N GLU A 118 -6.47 1.42 8.70
CA GLU A 118 -7.58 0.86 9.48
C GLU A 118 -8.07 -0.50 8.97
N VAL A 119 -7.98 -0.73 7.66
CA VAL A 119 -8.68 -1.86 7.02
C VAL A 119 -7.75 -2.88 6.39
N VAL A 120 -6.57 -2.47 5.91
CA VAL A 120 -5.65 -3.34 5.19
C VAL A 120 -4.47 -3.73 6.06
N PHE A 121 -3.74 -2.75 6.60
CA PHE A 121 -2.52 -3.00 7.37
C PHE A 121 -2.65 -3.85 8.64
N PRO A 122 -3.82 -3.94 9.29
CA PRO A 122 -3.98 -4.86 10.40
C PRO A 122 -3.87 -6.35 9.97
N PHE A 123 -4.15 -6.66 8.69
CA PHE A 123 -4.15 -8.01 8.15
C PHE A 123 -2.93 -8.24 7.25
N ARG A 124 -1.78 -8.61 7.85
CA ARG A 124 -0.52 -8.84 7.12
C ARG A 124 -0.66 -9.76 5.92
N GLU A 125 -1.54 -10.76 6.02
CA GLU A 125 -1.85 -11.71 4.96
C GLU A 125 -2.43 -11.05 3.69
N ILE A 126 -2.94 -9.81 3.80
CA ILE A 126 -3.50 -9.01 2.70
C ILE A 126 -2.45 -8.10 2.04
N TRP A 127 -1.38 -7.71 2.72
CA TRP A 127 -0.44 -6.70 2.18
C TRP A 127 1.03 -7.10 2.19
N ASP A 128 1.40 -8.18 2.89
CA ASP A 128 2.76 -8.72 2.82
C ASP A 128 3.09 -9.08 1.38
N ARG A 129 4.20 -8.54 0.88
CA ARG A 129 4.67 -8.73 -0.50
C ARG A 129 3.58 -8.38 -1.53
N SER A 130 3.04 -7.18 -1.38
CA SER A 130 1.99 -6.67 -2.28
C SER A 130 2.32 -5.32 -2.89
N LYS A 131 1.83 -5.08 -4.09
CA LYS A 131 1.75 -3.76 -4.72
C LYS A 131 0.32 -3.25 -4.64
N ILE A 132 0.13 -2.03 -4.18
CA ILE A 132 -1.17 -1.40 -3.98
C ILE A 132 -1.20 -0.11 -4.78
N LYS A 133 -2.12 0.05 -5.73
CA LYS A 133 -2.34 1.30 -6.46
C LYS A 133 -3.53 2.05 -5.87
N LEU A 134 -3.30 3.31 -5.51
CA LEU A 134 -4.27 4.28 -5.00
C LEU A 134 -4.75 5.13 -6.18
N GLU A 135 -6.00 4.93 -6.60
CA GLU A 135 -6.57 5.60 -7.80
C GLU A 135 -7.51 6.76 -7.43
N GLY A 136 -7.62 7.13 -6.15
CA GLY A 136 -8.58 8.12 -5.69
C GLY A 136 -10.00 7.57 -5.60
N SER A 137 -10.93 8.38 -5.07
CA SER A 137 -12.35 8.00 -4.88
C SER A 137 -12.60 6.74 -4.04
N GLY A 138 -11.61 6.28 -3.26
CA GLY A 138 -11.69 5.05 -2.47
C GLY A 138 -11.57 3.78 -3.32
N LYS A 139 -10.97 3.89 -4.51
CA LYS A 139 -10.62 2.75 -5.36
C LYS A 139 -9.16 2.41 -5.16
N MET A 140 -8.94 1.14 -4.84
CA MET A 140 -7.61 0.60 -4.58
C MET A 140 -7.43 -0.68 -5.37
N GLY A 141 -6.35 -0.79 -6.15
CA GLY A 141 -5.96 -2.04 -6.79
C GLY A 141 -4.85 -2.72 -5.99
N LEU A 142 -5.06 -3.96 -5.53
CA LEU A 142 -4.03 -4.77 -4.85
C LEU A 142 -3.55 -5.88 -5.79
N SER A 143 -2.24 -5.99 -5.98
CA SER A 143 -1.55 -7.11 -6.64
C SER A 143 -0.68 -7.83 -5.61
N GLN A 144 -0.84 -9.14 -5.48
CA GLN A 144 0.01 -10.01 -4.67
C GLN A 144 0.62 -11.07 -5.59
N ASP A 145 1.94 -11.26 -5.55
CA ASP A 145 2.57 -12.40 -6.19
C ASP A 145 2.49 -13.62 -5.27
N LEU A 146 1.67 -14.60 -5.65
CA LEU A 146 1.62 -15.92 -5.03
C LEU A 146 2.36 -16.93 -5.92
N THR A 147 3.64 -16.69 -6.19
CA THR A 147 4.61 -17.68 -6.72
C THR A 147 4.20 -18.39 -8.02
N THR A 148 3.23 -17.86 -8.77
CA THR A 148 2.74 -18.49 -10.00
C THR A 148 2.61 -17.43 -11.09
N PRO A 149 3.23 -17.60 -12.27
CA PRO A 149 3.20 -16.62 -13.37
C PRO A 149 1.82 -16.36 -14.00
N VAL A 150 0.75 -16.92 -13.44
CA VAL A 150 -0.58 -17.01 -14.03
C VAL A 150 -1.61 -16.54 -13.00
N LYS A 151 -2.19 -15.36 -13.26
CA LYS A 151 -3.23 -14.63 -12.49
C LYS A 151 -2.71 -13.74 -11.37
N SER A 152 -2.36 -12.49 -11.73
CA SER A 152 -2.50 -11.37 -10.81
C SER A 152 -3.95 -11.34 -10.31
N ARG A 153 -4.17 -11.64 -9.02
CA ARG A 153 -5.46 -11.39 -8.40
C ARG A 153 -5.52 -9.91 -8.10
N GLN A 154 -6.11 -9.12 -8.99
CA GLN A 154 -6.44 -7.73 -8.68
C GLN A 154 -7.57 -7.75 -7.64
N ARG A 155 -7.26 -7.47 -6.37
CA ARG A 155 -8.32 -7.27 -5.37
C ARG A 155 -8.63 -5.79 -5.32
N TYR A 156 -9.90 -5.44 -5.49
CA TYR A 156 -10.33 -4.06 -5.37
C TYR A 156 -11.02 -3.83 -4.04
N ILE A 157 -10.34 -3.14 -3.13
CA ILE A 157 -10.91 -2.79 -1.83
C ILE A 157 -11.63 -1.46 -2.00
N GLY A 158 -12.93 -1.50 -2.25
CA GLY A 158 -13.76 -0.29 -2.25
C GLY A 158 -14.13 0.09 -0.82
N LEU A 159 -13.72 1.27 -0.35
CA LEU A 159 -13.94 1.70 1.05
C LEU A 159 -15.06 2.73 1.27
N PRO A 160 -16.31 2.55 0.77
CA PRO A 160 -17.44 3.22 1.39
C PRO A 160 -17.86 2.43 2.64
N LYS A 161 -17.72 3.03 3.83
CA LYS A 161 -18.30 2.54 5.10
C LYS A 161 -17.65 1.26 5.69
N HIS A 162 -16.31 1.15 5.67
CA HIS A 162 -15.53 0.03 6.25
C HIS A 162 -15.82 -1.36 5.65
N LYS A 163 -16.32 -1.43 4.43
CA LYS A 163 -16.52 -2.69 3.73
C LYS A 163 -15.33 -2.97 2.84
N VAL A 164 -14.85 -4.21 2.83
CA VAL A 164 -13.81 -4.64 1.90
C VAL A 164 -14.52 -5.41 0.79
N TYR A 165 -14.18 -5.12 -0.45
CA TYR A 165 -14.62 -5.93 -1.58
C TYR A 165 -13.41 -6.61 -2.20
N GLU A 166 -13.65 -7.73 -2.88
CA GLU A 166 -12.68 -8.41 -3.71
C GLU A 166 -13.29 -8.53 -5.10
N TRP A 167 -12.53 -8.17 -6.12
CA TRP A 167 -12.86 -8.50 -7.49
C TRP A 167 -12.31 -9.86 -7.81
N VAL A 168 -13.13 -10.68 -8.45
CA VAL A 168 -12.74 -12.01 -8.90
C VAL A 168 -12.79 -11.99 -10.42
N ASN A 169 -11.62 -12.06 -11.05
CA ASN A 169 -11.51 -12.44 -12.44
C ASN A 169 -11.98 -13.89 -12.59
N GLU A 170 -13.01 -14.12 -13.42
CA GLU A 170 -13.26 -15.45 -13.99
C GLU A 170 -12.17 -15.77 -15.02
#